data_AF-A0A6P4JHT1-F1
#
_entry.id   AF-A0A6P4JHT1-F1
#
_cell.length_a   1.000
_cell.length_b   1.000
_cell.length_c   1.000
_cell.angle_alpha   90.00
_cell.angle_beta   90.00
_cell.angle_gamma   90.00
#
_symmetry.space_group_name_H-M   'P 1'
#
loop_
_entity.id
_entity.type
_entity.pdbx_description
1 polymer ?
#
loop_
_entity_poly.entity_id
_entity_poly.type
_entity_poly.pdbx_seq_one_letter_code
_entity_poly.pdbx_strand_id
1 'polypeptide(L)'
;MKLATIASFLLILGCVVINGQAPDCRKLRETCNRCVRSLNNPINNVEFMNDGCREKVRRTYIWQNQTRCDLQVIACGTHNRKLDCAVIAEIAGMRRRT
;
A
#
# COMPACT_ATOMS: atom_id res chain seq x y z
N MET A 1 -13.24 -20.37 -38.06
CA MET A 1 -12.73 -18.98 -38.01
C MET A 1 -13.48 -18.11 -37.00
N LYS A 2 -14.82 -18.00 -37.03
CA LYS A 2 -15.57 -17.14 -36.08
C LYS A 2 -15.41 -17.48 -34.59
N LEU A 3 -15.41 -18.77 -34.24
CA LEU A 3 -15.22 -19.23 -32.85
C LEU A 3 -13.86 -18.80 -32.27
N ALA A 4 -12.79 -18.89 -33.05
CA ALA A 4 -11.45 -18.47 -32.63
C ALA A 4 -11.38 -16.95 -32.41
N THR A 5 -12.07 -16.17 -33.24
CA THR A 5 -12.17 -14.71 -33.09
C THR A 5 -12.92 -14.33 -31.83
N ILE A 6 -14.07 -14.97 -31.56
CA ILE A 6 -14.87 -14.74 -30.34
C ILE A 6 -14.09 -15.12 -29.09
N ALA A 7 -13.43 -16.28 -29.09
CA ALA A 7 -12.60 -16.72 -27.97
C ALA A 7 -11.43 -15.76 -27.70
N SER A 8 -10.78 -15.27 -28.76
CA SER A 8 -9.69 -14.29 -28.63
C SER A 8 -10.18 -12.97 -28.04
N PHE A 9 -11.35 -12.48 -28.47
CA PHE A 9 -11.95 -11.27 -27.89
C PHE A 9 -12.29 -11.44 -26.41
N LEU A 10 -12.88 -12.58 -26.01
CA LEU A 10 -13.20 -12.86 -24.62
C LEU A 10 -11.96 -12.97 -23.74
N LEU A 11 -10.88 -13.57 -24.24
CA LEU A 11 -9.60 -13.64 -23.53
C LEU A 11 -8.99 -12.26 -23.31
N ILE A 12 -8.97 -11.42 -24.35
CA ILE A 12 -8.47 -10.03 -24.25
C ILE A 12 -9.33 -9.25 -23.25
N LEU A 13 -10.65 -9.36 -23.33
CA LEU A 13 -11.57 -8.68 -22.42
C LEU A 13 -11.35 -9.14 -20.98
N GLY A 14 -11.20 -10.45 -20.76
CA GLY A 14 -10.91 -11.02 -19.44
C GLY A 14 -9.60 -10.50 -18.86
N CYS A 15 -8.53 -10.47 -19.66
CA CYS A 15 -7.24 -9.91 -19.23
C CYS A 15 -7.37 -8.43 -18.85
N VAL A 16 -8.08 -7.62 -19.63
CA VAL A 16 -8.26 -6.18 -19.36
C VAL A 16 -9.08 -5.97 -18.08
N VAL A 17 -10.17 -6.72 -17.89
CA VAL A 17 -11.02 -6.60 -16.69
C VAL A 17 -10.27 -6.99 -15.43
N ILE A 18 -9.50 -8.09 -15.46
CA ILE A 18 -8.71 -8.54 -14.30
C ILE A 18 -7.65 -7.50 -13.92
N ASN A 19 -6.96 -6.91 -14.90
CA ASN A 19 -5.97 -5.86 -14.64
C ASN A 19 -6.59 -4.52 -14.21
N GLY A 20 -7.85 -4.26 -14.58
CA GLY A 20 -8.58 -3.05 -14.21
C GLY A 20 -9.10 -3.01 -12.76
N GLN A 21 -9.12 -4.14 -12.05
CA GLN A 21 -9.54 -4.24 -10.65
C GLN A 21 -8.46 -3.78 -9.65
N ALA A 22 -7.73 -2.71 -9.97
CA ALA A 22 -6.78 -2.14 -9.02
C ALA A 22 -7.55 -1.68 -7.75
N PRO A 23 -7.06 -2.02 -6.55
CA PRO A 23 -7.76 -1.65 -5.33
C PRO A 23 -7.79 -0.12 -5.17
N ASP A 24 -8.96 0.43 -4.86
CA ASP A 24 -9.11 1.85 -4.54
C ASP A 24 -8.54 2.13 -3.15
N CYS A 25 -7.22 2.31 -3.10
CA CYS A 25 -6.49 2.58 -1.86
C CYS A 25 -6.87 3.93 -1.24
N ARG A 26 -7.50 4.85 -1.99
CA ARG A 26 -8.00 6.11 -1.44
C ARG A 26 -9.24 5.86 -0.59
N LYS A 27 -10.20 5.07 -1.09
CA LYS A 27 -11.38 4.64 -0.33
C LYS A 27 -11.00 3.85 0.93
N LEU A 28 -9.89 3.09 0.86
CA LEU A 28 -9.34 2.41 2.04
C LEU A 28 -8.91 3.41 3.13
N ARG A 29 -8.23 4.50 2.77
CA ARG A 29 -7.82 5.54 3.74
C ARG A 29 -9.02 6.14 4.47
N GLU A 30 -10.06 6.49 3.75
CA GLU A 30 -11.28 7.09 4.32
C GLU A 30 -12.00 6.14 5.28
N THR A 31 -12.08 4.88 4.89
CA THR A 31 -12.71 3.83 5.73
C THR A 31 -11.87 3.55 6.97
N CYS A 32 -10.54 3.43 6.82
CA CYS A 32 -9.63 3.21 7.93
C CYS A 32 -9.66 4.35 8.93
N ASN A 33 -9.62 5.61 8.47
CA ASN A 33 -9.65 6.77 9.36
C ASN A 33 -10.93 6.82 10.21
N ARG A 34 -12.09 6.43 9.65
CA ARG A 34 -13.33 6.29 10.41
C ARG A 34 -13.22 5.20 11.48
N CYS A 35 -12.68 4.04 11.11
CA CYS A 35 -12.48 2.91 12.00
C CYS A 35 -11.55 3.25 13.18
N VAL A 36 -10.38 3.82 12.91
CA VAL A 36 -9.40 4.18 13.96
C VAL A 36 -9.94 5.25 14.92
N ARG A 37 -10.75 6.21 14.44
CA ARG A 37 -11.40 7.19 15.31
C ARG A 37 -12.42 6.56 16.27
N SER A 38 -13.12 5.52 15.83
CA SER A 38 -14.10 4.81 16.68
C SER A 38 -13.46 3.82 17.66
N LEU A 39 -12.25 3.35 17.38
CA LEU A 39 -11.58 2.30 18.14
C LEU A 39 -10.38 2.88 18.89
N ASN A 40 -10.55 3.19 20.17
CA ASN A 40 -9.47 3.46 21.12
C ASN A 40 -8.75 2.16 21.51
N ASN A 41 -8.23 1.43 20.53
CA ASN A 41 -7.58 0.13 20.72
C ASN A 41 -6.05 0.29 20.62
N PRO A 42 -5.26 -0.18 21.61
CA PRO A 42 -3.80 -0.20 21.56
C PRO A 42 -3.22 -0.86 20.30
N ILE A 43 -3.95 -1.78 19.65
CA ILE A 43 -3.55 -2.38 18.38
C ILE A 43 -3.43 -1.35 17.24
N ASN A 44 -4.03 -0.16 17.37
CA ASN A 44 -3.83 0.93 16.43
C ASN A 44 -2.47 1.63 16.62
N ASN A 45 -1.78 1.36 17.73
CA ASN A 45 -0.43 1.84 17.94
C ASN A 45 0.54 1.15 16.97
N VAL A 46 1.29 1.96 16.24
CA VAL A 46 2.29 1.56 15.25
C VAL A 46 3.68 2.08 15.61
N GLU A 47 3.87 2.53 16.84
CA GLU A 47 5.11 3.08 17.39
C GLU A 47 6.26 2.09 17.32
N PHE A 48 6.06 0.83 17.75
CA PHE A 48 7.08 -0.23 17.62
C PHE A 48 7.61 -0.37 16.19
N MET A 49 6.71 -0.32 15.19
CA MET A 49 7.09 -0.40 13.78
C MET A 49 7.80 0.88 13.32
N ASN A 50 7.31 2.05 13.75
CA ASN A 50 7.95 3.33 13.43
C ASN A 50 9.36 3.42 13.99
N ASP A 51 9.57 2.99 15.24
CA ASP A 51 10.87 3.01 15.88
C ASP A 51 11.82 2.01 15.26
N GLY A 52 11.35 0.77 15.03
CA GLY A 52 12.13 -0.26 14.34
C GLY A 52 12.53 0.16 12.93
N CYS A 53 11.61 0.73 12.15
CA CYS A 53 11.92 1.20 10.81
C CYS A 53 12.81 2.44 10.81
N ARG A 54 12.57 3.41 11.71
CA ARG A 54 13.44 4.59 11.88
C ARG A 54 14.88 4.16 12.10
N GLU A 55 15.10 3.22 13.02
CA GLU A 55 16.43 2.68 13.32
C GLU A 55 17.03 1.95 12.10
N LYS A 56 16.23 1.11 11.45
CA LYS A 56 16.68 0.32 10.29
C LYS A 56 17.10 1.17 9.10
N VAL A 57 16.40 2.27 8.82
CA VAL A 57 16.71 3.14 7.67
C VAL A 57 17.46 4.42 8.04
N ARG A 58 17.92 4.57 9.29
CA ARG A 58 18.52 5.80 9.83
C ARG A 58 19.68 6.38 9.03
N ARG A 59 20.39 5.54 8.27
CA ARG A 59 21.53 5.94 7.44
C ARG A 59 21.11 6.46 6.06
N THR A 60 19.91 6.12 5.59
CA THR A 60 19.48 6.38 4.22
C THR A 60 18.31 7.35 4.15
N TYR A 61 17.39 7.32 5.11
CA TYR A 61 16.17 8.12 5.09
C TYR A 61 15.96 8.90 6.39
N ILE A 62 15.29 10.04 6.29
CA ILE A 62 14.71 10.77 7.41
C ILE A 62 13.30 10.22 7.64
N TRP A 63 13.18 9.28 8.57
CA TRP A 63 11.92 8.59 8.83
C TRP A 63 10.84 9.52 9.36
N GLN A 64 9.67 9.48 8.73
CA GLN A 64 8.45 10.15 9.18
C GLN A 64 7.47 9.10 9.69
N ASN A 65 6.88 9.32 10.87
CA ASN A 65 5.98 8.35 11.47
C ASN A 65 4.76 8.10 10.58
N GLN A 66 4.51 6.82 10.32
CA GLN A 66 3.33 6.37 9.60
C GLN A 66 2.24 6.05 10.60
N THR A 67 0.99 6.39 10.27
CA THR A 67 -0.19 5.90 11.00
C THR A 67 -0.57 4.48 10.53
N ARG A 68 -1.45 3.81 11.28
CA ARG A 68 -2.04 2.53 10.84
C ARG A 68 -2.66 2.63 9.44
N CYS A 69 -3.37 3.72 9.17
CA CYS A 69 -4.02 3.91 7.88
C CYS A 69 -3.02 4.21 6.76
N ASP A 70 -1.92 4.92 7.04
CA ASP A 70 -0.87 5.13 6.04
C ASP A 70 -0.26 3.80 5.60
N LEU A 71 0.05 2.92 6.56
CA LEU A 71 0.60 1.59 6.26
C LEU A 71 -0.37 0.72 5.46
N GLN A 72 -1.67 0.79 5.74
CA GLN A 72 -2.68 0.06 4.96
C GLN A 72 -2.77 0.59 3.51
N VAL A 73 -2.71 1.90 3.32
CA VAL A 73 -2.71 2.52 1.99
C VAL A 73 -1.45 2.15 1.22
N ILE A 74 -0.29 2.22 1.87
CA ILE A 74 1.00 1.81 1.28
C ILE A 74 0.95 0.33 0.89
N ALA A 75 0.43 -0.54 1.75
CA ALA A 75 0.31 -1.97 1.45
C ALA A 75 -0.63 -2.23 0.26
N CYS A 76 -1.77 -1.55 0.23
CA CYS A 76 -2.73 -1.61 -0.87
C CYS A 76 -2.12 -1.20 -2.21
N GLY A 77 -1.39 -0.08 -2.24
CA GLY A 77 -0.77 0.45 -3.46
C GLY A 77 0.43 -0.37 -3.96
N THR A 78 0.95 -1.28 -3.13
CA THR A 78 2.24 -1.94 -3.36
C THR A 78 2.12 -3.47 -3.30
N HIS A 79 1.05 -4.01 -3.84
CA HIS A 79 0.77 -5.45 -3.87
C HIS A 79 1.84 -6.29 -4.58
N ASN A 80 2.71 -5.67 -5.40
CA ASN A 80 3.76 -6.35 -6.17
C ASN A 80 5.18 -6.20 -5.60
N ARG A 81 5.38 -5.54 -4.44
CA ARG A 81 6.71 -5.41 -3.81
C ARG A 81 6.68 -5.90 -2.37
N LYS A 82 7.82 -6.41 -1.90
CA LYS A 82 8.00 -6.70 -0.47
C LYS A 82 7.99 -5.38 0.32
N LEU A 83 7.08 -5.27 1.29
CA LEU A 83 6.95 -4.10 2.15
C LEU A 83 7.97 -4.14 3.29
N ASP A 84 9.21 -3.77 3.00
CA ASP A 84 10.21 -3.46 4.03
C ASP A 84 10.27 -1.95 4.33
N CYS A 85 10.99 -1.57 5.39
CA CYS A 85 11.09 -0.19 5.83
C CYS A 85 11.66 0.76 4.76
N ALA A 86 12.56 0.29 3.89
CA ALA A 86 13.12 1.14 2.84
C ALA A 86 12.10 1.40 1.73
N VAL A 87 11.34 0.36 1.36
CA VAL A 87 10.22 0.46 0.42
C VAL A 87 9.13 1.38 0.96
N ILE A 88 8.76 1.24 2.25
CA ILE A 88 7.81 2.14 2.90
C ILE A 88 8.29 3.59 2.85
N ALA A 89 9.57 3.84 3.19
CA ALA A 89 10.13 5.19 3.15
C ALA A 89 10.13 5.80 1.75
N GLU A 90 10.45 5.00 0.73
CA GLU A 90 10.42 5.40 -0.68
C GLU A 90 9.00 5.78 -1.12
N ILE A 91 8.02 4.91 -0.86
CA ILE A 91 6.62 5.13 -1.27
C ILE A 91 6.00 6.31 -0.53
N ALA A 92 6.33 6.47 0.76
CA ALA A 92 5.91 7.60 1.56
C ALA A 92 6.62 8.92 1.16
N GLY A 93 7.54 8.90 0.18
CA GLY A 93 8.23 10.08 -0.30
C GLY A 93 9.19 10.68 0.73
N MET A 94 9.76 9.86 1.61
CA MET A 94 10.65 10.34 2.67
C MET A 94 11.96 10.87 2.09
N ARG A 95 12.47 11.95 2.68
CA ARG A 95 13.74 12.56 2.29
C ARG A 95 14.91 11.60 2.57
N ARG A 96 15.82 11.46 1.60
CA ARG A 96 17.09 10.75 1.80
C ARG A 96 18.08 11.60 2.59
N ARG A 97 18.89 10.94 3.43
CA ARG A 97 20.08 11.54 4.04
C ARG A 97 21.20 11.48 3.01
N THR A 98 21.64 12.64 2.56
CA THR A 98 22.82 12.84 1.71
C THR A 98 24.09 12.47 2.46
#